data_AF-A0A7K7S9E4-F1
#
_entry.id   AF-A0A7K7S9E4-F1
#
_cell.length_a   1.000
_cell.length_b   1.000
_cell.length_c   1.000
_cell.angle_alpha   90.00
_cell.angle_beta   90.00
_cell.angle_gamma   90.00
#
_symmetry.space_group_name_H-M   'P 1'
#
loop_
_entity.id
_entity.type
_entity.pdbx_description
1 polymer ?
#
loop_
_entity_poly.entity_id
_entity_poly.type
_entity_poly.pdbx_seq_one_letter_code
_entity_poly.pdbx_strand_id
1 'polypeptide(L)' 'LSRTYFPLPRGPAGHALSKMAAAVVLRPKLLKHLKSRGLQVWLWVLNEERDFAEAFGLGATGVITDYPARLRRFLQGPDP' A
#
# COMPACT_ATOMS: atom_id res chain seq x y z
N LEU A 1 2.70 5.10 1.06
CA LEU A 1 3.47 4.19 0.14
C LEU A 1 4.78 4.73 -0.43
N SER A 2 5.11 6.03 -0.28
CA SER A 2 6.34 6.65 -0.78
C SER A 2 7.66 6.11 -0.20
N ARG A 3 7.58 5.14 0.72
CA ARG A 3 8.71 4.48 1.39
C ARG A 3 8.94 3.04 0.93
N THR A 4 8.27 2.60 -0.15
CA THR A 4 8.45 1.25 -0.70
C THR A 4 9.90 1.06 -1.14
N TYR A 5 10.59 0.10 -0.54
CA TYR A 5 11.97 -0.20 -0.89
C TYR A 5 12.02 -1.04 -2.17
N PHE A 6 12.60 -0.47 -3.22
CA PHE A 6 13.04 -1.21 -4.40
C PHE A 6 14.57 -1.32 -4.35
N PRO A 7 15.15 -2.53 -4.45
CA PRO A 7 16.60 -2.73 -4.37
C PRO A 7 17.30 -2.30 -5.66
N LEU A 8 17.24 -1.01 -5.97
CA LEU A 8 17.83 -0.41 -7.17
C LEU A 8 19.12 0.36 -6.83
N PRO A 9 20.07 0.46 -7.77
CA PRO A 9 21.31 1.21 -7.56
C PRO A 9 21.07 2.65 -7.11
N ARG A 10 21.89 3.15 -6.19
CA ARG A 10 21.78 4.54 -5.71
C ARG A 10 22.20 5.50 -6.82
N GLY A 11 21.39 6.53 -7.06
CA GLY A 11 21.62 7.57 -8.06
C GLY A 11 20.32 8.10 -8.67
N PRO A 12 20.36 9.20 -9.45
CA PRO A 12 19.17 9.81 -10.02
C PRO A 12 18.34 8.85 -10.87
N ALA A 13 19.01 8.05 -11.71
CA ALA A 13 18.35 7.04 -12.55
C ALA A 13 17.67 5.93 -11.74
N GLY A 14 18.32 5.44 -10.68
CA GLY A 14 17.74 4.43 -9.78
C GLY A 14 16.54 4.96 -9.01
N HIS A 15 16.57 6.22 -8.59
CA HIS A 15 15.42 6.87 -7.94
C HIS A 15 14.23 7.01 -8.89
N ALA A 16 14.47 7.42 -10.14
CA ALA A 16 13.43 7.50 -11.16
C ALA A 16 12.81 6.12 -11.43
N LEU A 17 13.64 5.09 -11.59
CA LEU A 17 13.19 3.73 -11.82
C LEU A 17 12.40 3.16 -10.63
N SER A 18 12.82 3.45 -9.39
CA SER A 18 12.10 3.09 -8.17
C SER A 18 10.69 3.69 -8.15
N LYS A 19 10.58 4.99 -8.47
CA LYS A 19 9.28 5.66 -8.58
C LYS A 19 8.41 5.07 -9.67
N MET A 20 8.98 4.75 -10.84
CA MET A 20 8.22 4.11 -11.91
C MET A 20 7.72 2.72 -11.50
N ALA A 21 8.57 1.90 -10.89
CA ALA A 21 8.20 0.58 -10.40
C ALA A 21 7.07 0.68 -9.38
N ALA A 22 7.18 1.60 -8.41
CA ALA A 22 6.12 1.89 -7.45
C ALA A 22 4.80 2.26 -8.14
N ALA A 23 4.85 3.18 -9.11
CA ALA A 23 3.66 3.66 -9.82
C ALA A 23 2.97 2.57 -10.64
N VAL A 24 3.73 1.63 -11.21
CA VAL A 24 3.18 0.50 -11.96
C VAL A 24 2.53 -0.52 -11.03
N VAL A 25 3.24 -0.95 -9.99
CA VAL A 25 2.77 -2.01 -9.07
C VAL A 25 1.62 -1.54 -8.21
N LEU A 26 1.63 -0.28 -7.77
CA LEU A 26 0.59 0.30 -6.90
C LEU A 26 -0.53 0.99 -7.70
N ARG A 27 -0.64 0.73 -9.01
CA ARG A 27 -1.66 1.36 -9.84
C ARG A 27 -3.06 0.88 -9.41
N PRO A 28 -4.01 1.78 -9.08
CA PRO A 28 -5.35 1.37 -8.61
C PRO A 28 -6.08 0.42 -9.56
N LYS A 29 -5.92 0.64 -10.88
CA LYS A 29 -6.52 -0.22 -11.92
C LYS A 29 -5.98 -1.65 -11.87
N LEU A 30 -4.68 -1.82 -11.62
CA LEU A 30 -4.05 -3.13 -11.50
C LEU A 30 -4.59 -3.87 -10.28
N LEU A 31 -4.59 -3.20 -9.13
CA LEU A 31 -5.07 -3.79 -7.87
C LEU A 31 -6.56 -4.18 -7.94
N LYS A 32 -7.40 -3.29 -8.48
CA LYS A 32 -8.82 -3.59 -8.72
C LYS A 32 -9.03 -4.77 -9.68
N HIS A 33 -8.19 -4.88 -10.71
CA HIS A 33 -8.23 -5.98 -11.68
C HIS A 33 -7.81 -7.32 -11.07
N LEU A 34 -6.81 -7.33 -10.18
CA LEU A 34 -6.44 -8.53 -9.43
C LEU A 34 -7.61 -8.94 -8.51
N LYS A 35 -8.19 -7.98 -7.79
CA LYS A 35 -9.34 -8.22 -6.91
C LYS A 35 -10.57 -8.74 -7.65
N SER A 36 -10.88 -8.21 -8.83
CA SER A 36 -12.04 -8.68 -9.63
C SER A 36 -11.87 -10.11 -10.14
N ARG A 37 -10.64 -10.62 -10.19
CA ARG A 37 -10.33 -12.03 -10.49
C ARG A 37 -10.32 -12.93 -9.25
N GLY A 38 -10.74 -12.41 -8.09
CA GLY A 38 -10.73 -13.15 -6.83
C GLY A 38 -9.37 -13.21 -6.13
N LEU A 39 -8.36 -12.49 -6.61
CA LEU A 39 -7.05 -12.43 -5.96
C LEU A 39 -7.06 -11.40 -4.84
N GLN A 40 -6.67 -11.83 -3.65
CA GLN A 40 -6.53 -10.92 -2.51
C GLN A 40 -5.20 -10.18 -2.60
N VAL A 41 -5.23 -8.86 -2.41
CA VAL A 41 -4.01 -8.05 -2.38
C VAL A 41 -3.79 -7.46 -1.00
N TRP A 42 -2.72 -7.89 -0.36
CA TRP A 42 -2.30 -7.41 0.95
C TRP A 42 -1.11 -6.48 0.79
N LEU A 43 -1.12 -5.33 1.46
CA LEU A 43 0.03 -4.40 1.47
C LEU A 43 0.72 -4.43 2.84
N TRP A 44 2.06 -4.44 2.83
CA TRP A 44 2.90 -4.55 4.03
C TRP A 44 4.22 -3.77 3.85
N VAL A 45 4.92 -3.34 4.91
CA VAL A 45 4.44 -3.13 6.29
C VAL A 45 4.01 -1.67 6.41
N LEU A 46 2.78 -1.41 6.83
CA LEU A 46 2.25 -0.05 6.95
C LEU A 46 2.01 0.21 8.44
N ASN A 47 2.46 1.36 8.95
CA ASN A 47 2.37 1.67 10.37
C ASN A 47 1.68 3.01 10.67
N GLU A 48 1.44 3.84 9.65
CA GLU A 48 0.74 5.13 9.77
C GLU A 48 -0.71 5.03 9.25
N GLU A 49 -1.65 5.73 9.89
CA GLU A 49 -3.07 5.74 9.46
C GLU A 49 -3.25 6.31 8.04
N ARG A 50 -2.42 7.28 7.65
CA ARG A 50 -2.38 7.77 6.27
C ARG A 50 -2.03 6.66 5.27
N ASP A 51 -1.07 5.81 5.61
CA ASP A 51 -0.71 4.69 4.73
C ASP A 51 -1.87 3.66 4.68
N PHE A 52 -2.60 3.45 5.78
CA PHE A 52 -3.81 2.61 5.77
C PHE A 52 -4.85 3.16 4.80
N ALA A 53 -5.17 4.46 4.91
CA ALA A 53 -6.12 5.12 4.03
C ALA A 53 -5.68 5.03 2.55
N GLU A 54 -4.40 5.24 2.26
CA GLU A 54 -3.85 5.10 0.91
C GLU A 54 -3.99 3.66 0.39
N ALA A 55 -3.61 2.65 1.19
CA ALA A 55 -3.72 1.24 0.82
C ALA A 55 -5.15 0.81 0.48
N PHE A 56 -6.11 1.18 1.33
CA PHE A 56 -7.52 0.86 1.07
C PHE A 56 -8.08 1.67 -0.12
N GLY A 57 -7.67 2.93 -0.27
CA GLY A 57 -8.03 3.75 -1.43
C GLY A 57 -7.52 3.19 -2.77
N LEU A 58 -6.36 2.53 -2.76
CA LEU A 58 -5.82 1.82 -3.92
C LEU A 58 -6.55 0.50 -4.24
N GLY A 59 -7.36 0.01 -3.31
CA GLY A 59 -8.15 -1.22 -3.48
C GLY A 59 -7.53 -2.46 -2.84
N ALA A 60 -6.61 -2.31 -1.87
CA ALA A 60 -6.10 -3.43 -1.10
C ALA A 60 -7.24 -4.20 -0.39
N THR A 61 -7.06 -5.51 -0.24
CA THR A 61 -7.93 -6.39 0.56
C THR A 61 -7.69 -6.17 2.05
N GLY A 62 -6.44 -5.95 2.43
CA GLY A 62 -6.04 -5.75 3.81
C GLY A 62 -4.63 -5.19 3.92
N VAL A 63 -4.27 -4.85 5.16
CA VAL A 63 -2.97 -4.26 5.51
C VAL A 63 -2.32 -5.10 6.59
N ILE A 64 -1.02 -5.33 6.45
CA ILE A 64 -0.18 -5.95 7.49
C ILE A 64 0.62 -4.82 8.17
N THR A 65 0.53 -4.76 9.50
CA THR A 65 1.08 -3.69 10.34
C THR A 65 1.67 -4.25 11.63
N ASP A 66 2.67 -3.57 12.18
CA ASP A 66 3.20 -3.84 13.52
C ASP A 66 2.28 -3.27 14.62
N TYR A 67 1.28 -2.46 14.25
CA TYR A 67 0.36 -1.77 15.17
C TYR A 67 -1.10 -2.21 14.97
N PRO A 68 -1.47 -3.47 15.28
CA PRO A 68 -2.81 -4.00 15.01
C PRO A 68 -3.92 -3.23 15.75
N ALA A 69 -3.67 -2.73 16.95
CA ALA A 69 -4.63 -1.91 17.70
C ALA A 69 -4.96 -0.59 16.98
N ARG A 70 -3.96 0.03 16.33
CA ARG A 70 -4.15 1.25 15.54
C ARG A 70 -4.97 0.96 14.28
N LEU A 71 -4.62 -0.10 13.55
CA LEU A 71 -5.40 -0.52 12.38
C LEU A 71 -6.86 -0.85 12.74
N ARG A 72 -7.08 -1.52 13.88
CA ARG A 72 -8.44 -1.79 14.37
C ARG A 72 -9.23 -0.50 14.58
N ARG A 73 -8.68 0.48 15.29
CA ARG A 73 -9.33 1.79 15.51
C ARG A 73 -9.63 2.49 14.18
N PHE A 74 -8.66 2.50 13.27
CA PHE A 74 -8.82 3.06 11.93
C PHE A 74 -10.01 2.43 11.17
N LEU A 75 -10.17 1.09 11.24
CA LEU A 75 -11.24 0.37 10.56
C LEU A 75 -12.62 0.53 11.21
N GLN A 76 -12.66 0.75 12.52
CA GLN A 76 -13.91 0.91 13.27
C GLN A 76 -14.53 2.31 13.11
N GLY A 77 -13.74 3.30 12.70
CA GLY A 77 -14.16 4.70 12.64
C GLY A 77 -14.16 5.36 14.03
N PRO A 78 -14.50 6.67 14.13
CA PRO A 78 -14.75 7.29 15.42
C PRO A 78 -15.89 6.56 16.14
N ASP A 79 -15.75 6.34 17.45
CA ASP A 79 -16.84 5.83 18.27
C ASP A 79 -18.10 6.71 18.07
N PRO A 80 -19.30 6.12 18.01
CA PRO A 80 -20.55 6.88 17.95
C PRO A 80 -20.77 7.78 19.17
#